data_AF-A8M9V1-F1
#
_entry.id   AF-A8M9V1-F1
#
_cell.length_a   1.000
_cell.length_b   1.000
_cell.length_c   1.000
_cell.angle_alpha   90.00
_cell.angle_beta   90.00
_cell.angle_gamma   90.00
#
_symmetry.space_group_name_H-M   'P 1'
#
loop_
_entity.id
_entity.type
_entity.pdbx_description
1 polymer ?
#
loop_
_entity_poly.entity_id
_entity_poly.type
_entity_poly.pdbx_seq_one_letter_code
_entity_poly.pdbx_strand_id
1 'polypeptide(L)'
;MGTISRLLKLILEHTGLLDELRVEDLNDVYRLNAAVHLLQLQAQALIDIIMRAAALLGLGVKGYIDAGVRLRDAGVLSPRISLGIGPWLGLGT
;
A
#
# COMPACT_ATOMS: atom_id res chain seq x y z
N MET A 1 -5.38 -9.58 -16.08
CA MET A 1 -4.53 -8.36 -16.07
C MET A 1 -5.30 -7.04 -15.85
N GLY A 2 -6.61 -6.95 -16.13
CA GLY A 2 -7.37 -5.70 -15.97
C GLY A 2 -7.50 -5.17 -14.53
N THR A 3 -7.68 -6.05 -13.54
CA THR A 3 -7.85 -5.65 -12.12
C THR A 3 -6.60 -5.00 -11.53
N ILE A 4 -5.42 -5.58 -11.73
CA ILE A 4 -4.15 -5.00 -11.24
C ILE A 4 -3.90 -3.64 -11.89
N SER A 5 -4.12 -3.54 -13.20
CA SER A 5 -3.96 -2.27 -13.93
C SER A 5 -4.90 -1.18 -13.40
N ARG A 6 -6.13 -1.56 -13.02
CA ARG A 6 -7.10 -0.64 -12.40
C ARG A 6 -6.65 -0.18 -11.02
N LEU A 7 -6.16 -1.11 -10.18
CA LEU A 7 -5.66 -0.78 -8.84
C LEU A 7 -4.44 0.14 -8.89
N LEU A 8 -3.50 -0.09 -9.82
CA LEU A 8 -2.35 0.77 -10.02
C LEU A 8 -2.74 2.19 -10.47
N LYS A 9 -3.71 2.30 -11.38
CA LYS A 9 -4.25 3.61 -11.78
C LYS A 9 -4.90 4.34 -10.61
N LEU A 10 -5.69 3.64 -9.80
CA LEU A 10 -6.31 4.20 -8.59
C LEU A 10 -5.26 4.71 -7.60
N ILE A 11 -4.18 3.95 -7.37
CA ILE A 11 -3.07 4.37 -6.51
C ILE A 11 -2.45 5.67 -7.05
N LEU A 12 -2.17 5.73 -8.35
CA LEU A 12 -1.55 6.89 -8.99
C LEU A 12 -2.45 8.12 -8.92
N GLU A 13 -3.73 7.99 -9.25
CA GLU A 13 -4.73 9.06 -9.18
C GLU A 13 -4.83 9.63 -7.76
N HIS A 14 -4.96 8.77 -6.75
CA HIS A 14 -5.03 9.21 -5.36
C HIS A 14 -3.71 9.80 -4.84
N THR A 15 -2.56 9.37 -5.39
CA THR A 15 -1.26 9.97 -5.02
C THR A 15 -1.21 11.42 -5.49
N GLY A 16 -1.67 11.68 -6.72
CA GLY A 16 -1.76 13.05 -7.23
C GLY A 16 -2.68 13.94 -6.38
N LEU A 17 -3.82 13.43 -5.93
CA LEU A 17 -4.71 14.18 -5.03
C LEU A 17 -4.08 14.49 -3.67
N LEU A 18 -3.23 13.58 -3.15
CA LEU A 18 -2.50 13.80 -1.90
C LEU A 18 -1.37 14.82 -2.08
N ASP A 19 -0.69 14.84 -3.23
CA ASP A 19 0.38 15.81 -3.55
C ASP A 19 -0.15 17.26 -3.64
N GLU A 20 -1.45 17.44 -3.89
CA GLU A 20 -2.11 18.75 -3.91
C GLU A 20 -2.46 19.30 -2.51
N LEU A 21 -2.40 18.46 -1.47
CA LEU A 21 -2.70 18.88 -0.10
C LEU A 21 -1.56 19.69 0.50
N ARG A 22 -1.92 20.80 1.15
CA ARG A 22 -0.98 21.59 1.95
C ARG A 22 -1.11 21.22 3.42
N VAL A 23 -0.08 21.53 4.20
CA VAL A 23 -0.07 21.24 5.65
C VAL A 23 -1.24 21.92 6.36
N GLU A 24 -1.63 23.12 5.92
CA GLU A 24 -2.74 23.86 6.53
C GLU A 24 -4.08 23.17 6.32
N ASP A 25 -4.21 22.41 5.23
CA ASP A 25 -5.43 21.66 4.90
C ASP A 25 -5.68 20.52 5.90
N LEU A 26 -4.64 20.06 6.61
CA LEU A 26 -4.76 19.03 7.66
C LEU A 26 -5.41 19.54 8.95
N ASN A 27 -5.54 20.87 9.12
CA ASN A 27 -6.26 21.47 10.25
C ASN A 27 -7.78 21.49 10.03
N ASP A 28 -8.24 21.29 8.79
CA ASP A 28 -9.66 21.12 8.48
C ASP A 28 -10.03 19.63 8.62
N VAL A 29 -10.98 19.33 9.50
CA VAL A 29 -11.37 17.95 9.82
C VAL A 29 -11.91 17.18 8.61
N TYR A 30 -12.57 17.85 7.66
CA TYR A 30 -13.11 17.20 6.47
C TYR A 30 -11.99 16.90 5.48
N ARG A 31 -11.06 17.83 5.29
CA ARG A 31 -9.89 17.63 4.42
C ARG A 31 -8.94 16.57 4.99
N LEU A 32 -8.71 16.57 6.31
CA LEU A 32 -7.96 15.54 7.00
C LEU A 32 -8.58 14.16 6.80
N ASN A 33 -9.89 14.03 7.00
CA ASN A 33 -10.59 12.76 6.80
C ASN A 33 -10.56 12.30 5.34
N ALA A 34 -10.65 13.23 4.37
CA ALA A 34 -10.50 12.90 2.96
C ALA A 34 -9.09 12.36 2.66
N ALA A 35 -8.03 13.00 3.19
CA ALA A 35 -6.66 12.55 3.04
C ALA A 35 -6.43 11.16 3.63
N VAL A 36 -6.94 10.91 4.85
CA VAL A 36 -6.89 9.60 5.51
C VAL A 36 -7.61 8.55 4.66
N HIS A 37 -8.78 8.88 4.11
CA HIS A 37 -9.52 7.96 3.26
C HIS A 37 -8.74 7.59 1.98
N LEU A 38 -8.10 8.55 1.32
CA LEU A 38 -7.25 8.29 0.15
C LEU A 38 -6.09 7.35 0.50
N LEU A 39 -5.40 7.58 1.63
CA LEU A 39 -4.33 6.71 2.11
C LEU A 39 -4.81 5.29 2.40
N GLN A 40 -6.00 5.14 3.00
CA GLN A 40 -6.60 3.82 3.26
C GLN A 40 -6.91 3.07 1.97
N LEU A 41 -7.46 3.75 0.95
CA LEU A 41 -7.73 3.14 -0.35
C LEU A 41 -6.45 2.66 -1.05
N GLN A 42 -5.37 3.44 -0.97
CA GLN A 42 -4.07 3.05 -1.50
C GLN A 42 -3.49 1.84 -0.77
N ALA A 43 -3.54 1.82 0.57
CA ALA A 43 -3.10 0.69 1.36
C ALA A 43 -3.86 -0.60 1.00
N GLN A 44 -5.18 -0.52 0.87
CA GLN A 44 -6.00 -1.68 0.47
C GLN A 44 -5.65 -2.18 -0.94
N ALA A 45 -5.47 -1.27 -1.90
CA ALA A 45 -5.09 -1.63 -3.26
C ALA A 45 -3.72 -2.34 -3.31
N LEU A 46 -2.74 -1.87 -2.53
CA LEU A 46 -1.43 -2.52 -2.41
C LEU A 46 -1.54 -3.90 -1.76
N ILE A 47 -2.31 -4.03 -0.68
CA ILE A 47 -2.58 -5.33 -0.02
C ILE A 47 -3.16 -6.32 -1.03
N ASP A 48 -4.16 -5.92 -1.80
CA ASP A 48 -4.80 -6.78 -2.80
C ASP A 48 -3.81 -7.24 -3.88
N ILE A 49 -2.93 -6.36 -4.35
CA ILE A 49 -1.90 -6.70 -5.34
C ILE A 49 -0.93 -7.74 -4.77
N ILE A 50 -0.41 -7.52 -3.56
CA ILE A 50 0.55 -8.40 -2.89
C ILE A 50 -0.07 -9.77 -2.63
N MET A 51 -1.30 -9.81 -2.09
CA MET A 51 -1.99 -11.07 -1.81
C MET A 51 -2.25 -11.88 -3.09
N ARG A 52 -2.66 -11.21 -4.18
CA ARG A 52 -2.85 -11.85 -5.48
C ARG A 52 -1.54 -12.35 -6.07
N ALA A 53 -0.46 -11.59 -5.97
CA ALA A 53 0.86 -12.01 -6.43
C ALA A 53 1.34 -13.26 -5.66
N ALA A 54 1.17 -13.28 -4.34
CA ALA A 54 1.53 -14.45 -3.52
C ALA A 54 0.71 -15.69 -3.91
N ALA A 55 -0.60 -15.53 -4.11
CA ALA A 55 -1.49 -16.62 -4.56
C ALA A 55 -1.10 -17.16 -5.94
N LEU A 56 -0.75 -16.30 -6.90
CA LEU A 56 -0.33 -16.69 -8.25
C LEU A 56 0.98 -17.51 -8.25
N LEU A 57 1.83 -17.31 -7.26
CA LEU A 57 3.09 -18.04 -7.08
C LEU A 57 2.93 -19.29 -6.20
N GLY A 58 1.71 -19.61 -5.75
CA GLY A 58 1.45 -20.74 -4.88
C GLY A 58 2.02 -20.56 -3.46
N LEU A 59 2.29 -19.32 -3.04
CA LEU A 59 2.82 -19.03 -1.71
C LEU A 59 1.69 -19.07 -0.69
N GLY A 60 1.74 -20.02 0.24
CA GLY A 60 0.85 -20.02 1.41
C GLY A 60 1.19 -18.85 2.33
N VAL A 61 0.25 -17.93 2.56
CA VAL A 61 0.47 -16.71 3.35
C VAL A 61 -0.57 -16.59 4.47
N LYS A 62 -0.15 -16.08 5.63
CA LYS A 62 -1.02 -15.84 6.81
C LYS A 62 -1.65 -14.44 6.85
N GLY A 63 -1.20 -13.54 5.97
CA GLY A 63 -1.67 -12.15 5.89
C GLY A 63 -0.75 -11.32 4.98
N TYR A 64 -1.07 -10.04 4.81
CA TYR A 64 -0.37 -9.17 3.84
C TYR A 64 1.11 -8.91 4.20
N ILE A 65 1.45 -8.85 5.50
CA ILE A 65 2.84 -8.71 5.95
C ILE A 65 3.66 -9.94 5.55
N ASP A 66 3.15 -11.14 5.85
CA ASP A 66 3.77 -12.41 5.47
C ASP A 66 3.86 -12.54 3.94
N ALA A 67 2.82 -12.13 3.21
CA ALA A 67 2.84 -12.09 1.76
C ALA A 67 3.94 -11.18 1.21
N GLY A 68 4.12 -9.99 1.78
CA GLY A 68 5.21 -9.07 1.40
C GLY A 68 6.60 -9.68 1.64
N VAL A 69 6.81 -10.30 2.81
CA VAL A 69 8.06 -10.99 3.16
C VAL A 69 8.36 -12.11 2.16
N ARG A 70 7.39 -13.00 1.90
CA ARG A 70 7.60 -14.13 0.99
C ARG A 70 7.80 -13.71 -0.46
N LEU A 71 7.12 -12.66 -0.92
CA LEU A 71 7.34 -12.11 -2.26
C LEU A 71 8.72 -11.48 -2.40
N ARG A 72 9.24 -10.84 -1.34
CA ARG A 72 10.62 -10.37 -1.31
C ARG A 72 11.60 -11.53 -1.37
N ASP A 73 11.39 -12.57 -0.57
CA ASP A 73 12.26 -13.75 -0.54
C ASP A 73 12.22 -14.52 -1.87
N ALA A 74 11.09 -14.47 -2.59
CA ALA A 74 10.94 -14.98 -3.95
C ALA A 74 11.52 -14.05 -5.05
N GLY A 75 12.12 -12.92 -4.68
CA GLY A 75 12.73 -11.97 -5.62
C GLY A 75 11.76 -11.11 -6.42
N VAL A 76 10.48 -11.10 -6.07
CA VAL A 76 9.44 -10.31 -6.76
C VAL A 76 9.42 -8.87 -6.27
N LEU A 77 9.58 -8.67 -4.96
CA LEU A 77 9.74 -7.35 -4.37
C LEU A 77 11.21 -7.09 -4.06
N SER A 78 11.69 -5.89 -4.41
CA SER A 78 13.05 -5.51 -4.05
C SER A 78 13.19 -5.33 -2.53
N PRO A 79 14.36 -5.62 -1.93
CA PRO A 79 14.61 -5.41 -0.50
C PRO A 79 14.42 -3.96 -0.05
N ARG A 80 14.46 -3.01 -0.99
CA ARG A 80 14.34 -1.57 -0.74
C ARG A 80 12.90 -1.10 -0.49
N ILE A 81 11.90 -1.95 -0.71
CA ILE A 81 10.52 -1.66 -0.31
C ILE A 81 10.37 -2.05 1.16
N SER A 82 11.15 -1.42 2.04
CA SER A 82 10.72 -1.28 3.43
C SER A 82 9.57 -0.28 3.37
N LEU A 83 8.33 -0.75 3.44
CA LEU A 83 7.22 0.15 3.76
C LEU A 83 7.65 0.84 5.06
N GLY A 84 7.99 2.13 5.00
CA GLY A 84 8.50 2.94 6.13
C GLY A 84 7.51 3.08 7.29
N ILE A 85 6.47 2.24 7.30
CA ILE A 85 5.48 2.02 8.34
C ILE A 85 5.96 1.00 9.39
N GLY A 86 7.08 0.29 9.18
CA GLY A 86 7.64 -0.65 10.17
C GLY A 86 7.78 -0.05 11.59
N PRO A 87 8.36 1.16 11.73
CA PRO A 87 8.41 1.88 13.02
C PRO A 87 7.03 2.23 13.59
N TRP A 88 6.02 2.41 12.72
CA TRP A 88 4.65 2.77 13.10
C TRP A 88 3.77 1.54 13.43
N LEU A 89 4.19 0.35 13.00
CA LEU A 89 3.53 -0.94 13.27
C LEU A 89 4.20 -1.73 14.40
N GLY A 90 5.20 -1.16 15.08
CA GLY A 90 5.94 -1.84 16.15
C GLY A 90 6.80 -3.01 15.68
N LEU A 91 7.08 -3.10 14.38
CA LEU A 91 8.00 -4.07 13.82
C LEU A 91 9.36 -3.39 13.69
N GLY A 92 10.26 -3.74 14.61
CA GLY A 92 11.58 -3.15 14.76
C GLY A 92 12.41 -3.12 13.47
N THR A 93 13.37 -2.20 13.47
CA THR A 93 14.36 -1.92 12.41
C THR A 93 15.13 -3.15 11.97
#